data_AF-A0A4U3CGZ4-F1
#
_entry.id   AF-A0A4U3CGZ4-F1
#
_cell.length_a   1.000
_cell.length_b   1.000
_cell.length_c   1.000
_cell.angle_alpha   90.00
_cell.angle_beta   90.00
_cell.angle_gamma   90.00
#
_symmetry.space_group_name_H-M   'P 1'
#
loop_
_entity.id
_entity.type
_entity.pdbx_description
1 polymer ?
#
loop_
_entity_poly.entity_id
_entity_poly.type
_entity_poly.pdbx_seq_one_letter_code
_entity_poly.pdbx_strand_id
1 'polypeptide(L)'
;MGCGQTLFVGDGGHVTCSYALCPRSDAVDEILADRETEHVVVLAEETFSVQHPLRERLDDELFTCPLHEWLQQQDGPPEAPGRYRVREPYGDSIWEPLA
;
A
#
# COMPACT_ATOMS: atom_id res chain seq x y z
N MET A 1 -4.87 -19.17 -7.50
CA MET A 1 -4.06 -19.64 -6.36
C MET A 1 -2.82 -18.76 -6.29
N GLY A 2 -2.47 -18.27 -5.10
CA GLY A 2 -1.24 -17.49 -4.90
C GLY A 2 0.01 -18.36 -4.98
N CYS A 3 1.16 -17.74 -5.23
CA CYS A 3 2.44 -18.42 -5.46
C CYS A 3 3.08 -19.04 -4.19
N GLY A 4 2.42 -18.99 -3.02
CA GLY A 4 3.05 -19.17 -1.72
C GLY A 4 3.89 -20.45 -1.56
N GLN A 5 3.42 -21.59 -2.10
CA GLN A 5 4.15 -22.86 -2.02
C GLN A 5 5.27 -23.01 -3.05
N THR A 6 5.30 -22.13 -4.06
CA THR A 6 6.27 -22.15 -5.16
C THR A 6 7.24 -20.99 -5.07
N LEU A 7 7.22 -20.20 -3.99
CA LEU A 7 8.21 -19.14 -3.75
C LEU A 7 9.55 -19.75 -3.35
N PHE A 8 10.64 -19.20 -3.88
CA PHE A 8 12.00 -19.54 -3.50
C PHE A 8 12.89 -18.29 -3.59
N VAL A 9 14.02 -18.32 -2.89
CA VAL A 9 15.05 -17.28 -2.99
C VAL A 9 15.99 -17.63 -4.14
N GLY A 10 16.03 -16.78 -5.16
CA GLY A 10 16.95 -16.91 -6.30
C GLY A 10 18.31 -16.27 -6.04
N ASP A 11 19.18 -16.35 -7.05
CA ASP A 11 20.47 -15.65 -7.03
C ASP A 11 20.27 -14.13 -6.84
N GLY A 12 21.13 -13.51 -6.03
CA GLY A 12 21.00 -12.10 -5.67
C GLY A 12 20.03 -11.80 -4.52
N GLY A 13 19.39 -12.81 -3.92
CA GLY A 13 18.53 -12.65 -2.75
C GLY A 13 17.07 -12.29 -3.07
N HIS A 14 16.70 -12.28 -4.34
CA HIS A 14 15.35 -11.98 -4.81
C HIS A 14 14.37 -13.14 -4.53
N VAL A 15 13.14 -12.83 -4.14
CA VAL A 15 12.09 -13.84 -3.91
C VAL A 15 11.24 -14.00 -5.15
N THR A 16 11.28 -15.17 -5.78
CA THR A 16 10.62 -15.44 -7.06
C THR A 16 9.77 -16.71 -7.02
N CYS A 17 8.81 -16.81 -7.94
CA CYS A 17 7.98 -18.00 -8.13
C CYS A 17 8.64 -19.00 -9.09
N SER A 18 8.84 -20.24 -8.62
CA SER A 18 9.41 -21.36 -9.39
C SER A 18 8.46 -22.01 -10.39
N TYR A 19 7.17 -21.63 -10.37
CA TYR A 19 6.21 -22.20 -11.30
C TYR A 19 6.42 -21.66 -12.71
N ALA A 20 6.73 -22.53 -13.67
CA ALA A 20 7.09 -22.15 -15.04
C ALA A 20 6.01 -21.34 -15.79
N LEU A 21 4.74 -21.50 -15.42
CA LEU A 21 3.61 -20.75 -16.00
C LEU A 21 3.10 -19.65 -15.07
N CYS A 22 3.91 -19.21 -14.10
CA CYS A 22 3.54 -18.11 -13.23
C CYS A 22 3.42 -16.82 -14.05
N PRO A 23 2.25 -16.15 -14.07
CA PRO A 23 2.07 -14.95 -14.88
C PRO A 23 2.87 -13.74 -14.37
N ARG A 24 3.21 -13.72 -13.07
CA ARG A 24 4.05 -12.69 -12.43
C ARG A 24 5.00 -13.34 -11.42
N SER A 25 6.08 -13.93 -11.92
CA SER A 25 7.05 -14.65 -11.08
C SER A 25 7.83 -13.74 -10.12
N ASP A 26 7.95 -12.46 -10.45
CA ASP A 26 8.63 -11.39 -9.73
C ASP A 26 7.73 -10.60 -8.77
N ALA A 27 6.43 -10.90 -8.70
CA ALA A 27 5.47 -10.11 -7.92
C ALA A 27 5.85 -9.95 -6.44
N VAL A 28 6.41 -10.98 -5.82
CA VAL A 28 6.84 -10.89 -4.41
C VAL A 28 8.08 -10.03 -4.28
N ASP A 29 9.02 -10.12 -5.21
CA ASP A 29 10.21 -9.26 -5.24
C ASP A 29 9.83 -7.79 -5.40
N GLU A 30 8.92 -7.48 -6.33
CA GLU A 30 8.38 -6.14 -6.54
C GLU A 30 7.69 -5.59 -5.29
N ILE A 31 6.90 -6.42 -4.60
CA ILE A 31 6.29 -6.07 -3.31
C ILE A 31 7.38 -5.75 -2.29
N LEU A 32 8.35 -6.65 -2.09
CA LEU A 32 9.41 -6.46 -1.08
C LEU A 32 10.36 -5.30 -1.41
N ALA A 33 10.43 -4.87 -2.68
CA ALA A 33 11.18 -3.71 -3.10
C ALA A 33 10.46 -2.37 -2.81
N ASP A 34 9.16 -2.40 -2.50
CA ASP A 34 8.41 -1.21 -2.10
C ASP A 34 8.98 -0.64 -0.78
N ARG A 35 9.40 0.62 -0.84
CA ARG A 35 10.02 1.35 0.28
C ARG A 35 9.05 2.31 0.95
N GLU A 36 7.79 2.34 0.53
CA GLU A 36 6.79 3.19 1.13
C GLU A 36 6.45 2.72 2.55
N THR A 37 6.62 3.61 3.52
CA THR A 37 6.40 3.36 4.95
C THR A 37 5.11 3.97 5.47
N GLU A 38 4.52 4.86 4.67
CA GLU A 38 3.33 5.63 5.00
C GLU A 38 2.14 5.18 4.16
N HIS A 39 0.93 5.62 4.51
CA HIS A 39 -0.22 5.38 3.67
C HIS A 39 -0.13 6.20 2.38
N VAL A 40 -0.50 5.57 1.27
CA VAL A 40 -0.71 6.27 0.02
C VAL A 40 -2.20 6.34 -0.26
N VAL A 41 -2.74 7.56 -0.31
CA VAL A 41 -4.15 7.81 -0.56
C VAL A 41 -4.32 8.34 -1.98
N VAL A 42 -5.28 7.76 -2.69
CA VAL A 42 -5.78 8.30 -3.96
C VAL A 42 -7.13 8.93 -3.68
N LEU A 43 -7.24 10.23 -3.87
CA LEU A 43 -8.48 10.99 -3.78
C LEU A 43 -9.07 11.21 -5.17
N ALA A 44 -10.36 10.92 -5.32
CA ALA A 44 -11.20 11.36 -6.44
C ALA A 44 -12.28 12.32 -5.91
N GLU A 45 -13.18 12.79 -6.79
CA GLU A 45 -14.19 13.79 -6.42
C GLU A 45 -15.07 13.38 -5.23
N GLU A 46 -15.48 12.11 -5.16
CA GLU A 46 -16.38 11.59 -4.11
C GLU A 46 -15.91 10.25 -3.51
N THR A 47 -14.75 9.75 -3.94
CA THR A 47 -14.25 8.44 -3.51
C THR A 47 -12.78 8.53 -3.14
N PHE A 48 -12.34 7.65 -2.26
CA PHE A 48 -10.92 7.51 -1.95
C PHE A 48 -10.49 6.04 -1.94
N SER A 49 -9.19 5.81 -2.04
CA SER A 49 -8.57 4.50 -1.84
C SER A 49 -7.30 4.67 -1.01
N VAL A 50 -7.07 3.75 -0.08
CA VAL A 50 -5.89 3.74 0.79
C VAL A 50 -5.04 2.52 0.46
N GLN A 51 -3.78 2.76 0.10
CA GLN A 51 -2.75 1.74 0.03
C GLN A 51 -1.96 1.78 1.33
N HIS A 52 -1.93 0.64 2.02
CA HIS A 52 -1.24 0.48 3.30
C HIS A 52 0.23 0.10 3.10
N PRO A 53 1.13 0.63 3.95
CA PRO A 53 2.52 0.22 3.93
C PRO A 53 2.66 -1.24 4.39
N LEU A 54 3.66 -1.95 3.86
CA LEU A 54 3.82 -3.38 4.12
C LEU A 54 4.02 -3.74 5.60
N ARG A 55 4.60 -2.82 6.39
CA ARG A 55 4.82 -3.02 7.83
C ARG A 55 3.54 -3.37 8.60
N GLU A 56 2.39 -2.84 8.16
CA GLU A 56 1.09 -3.06 8.81
C GLU A 56 0.59 -4.51 8.68
N ARG A 57 1.22 -5.33 7.82
CA ARG A 57 0.97 -6.79 7.77
C ARG A 57 1.48 -7.54 8.99
N LEU A 58 2.39 -6.97 9.78
CA LEU A 58 3.02 -7.65 10.91
C LEU A 58 2.11 -7.63 12.15
N ASP A 59 1.36 -6.55 12.35
CA ASP A 59 0.62 -6.27 13.58
C ASP A 59 -0.91 -6.17 13.36
N ASP A 60 -1.42 -6.72 12.25
CA ASP A 60 -2.84 -6.68 11.82
C ASP A 60 -3.44 -5.27 11.65
N GLU A 61 -2.60 -4.24 11.59
CA GLU A 61 -2.98 -2.83 11.42
C GLU A 61 -3.68 -2.55 10.08
N LEU A 62 -3.59 -3.47 9.12
CA LEU A 62 -4.35 -3.44 7.86
C LEU A 62 -5.88 -3.39 8.05
N PHE A 63 -6.40 -4.01 9.12
CA PHE A 63 -7.85 -4.12 9.33
C PHE A 63 -8.43 -2.94 10.13
N THR A 64 -7.59 -2.27 10.90
CA THR A 64 -7.99 -1.17 11.80
C THR A 64 -7.17 0.07 11.47
N CYS A 65 -7.56 0.74 10.39
CA CYS A 65 -6.83 1.87 9.84
C CYS A 65 -7.44 3.20 10.28
N PRO A 66 -6.79 3.95 11.19
CA PRO A 66 -7.37 5.19 11.68
C PRO A 66 -7.48 6.26 10.58
N LEU A 67 -6.60 6.23 9.57
CA LEU A 67 -6.71 7.09 8.39
C LEU A 67 -7.99 6.83 7.60
N HIS A 68 -8.32 5.56 7.37
CA HIS A 68 -9.54 5.19 6.65
C HIS A 68 -10.77 5.65 7.43
N GLU A 69 -10.80 5.39 8.73
CA GLU A 69 -11.90 5.82 9.60
C GLU A 69 -12.05 7.34 9.64
N TRP A 70 -10.93 8.08 9.66
CA TRP A 70 -10.92 9.53 9.61
C TRP A 70 -11.44 10.06 8.27
N LEU A 71 -11.03 9.48 7.15
CA LEU A 71 -11.48 9.86 5.81
C LEU A 71 -12.99 9.65 5.61
N GLN A 72 -13.56 8.58 6.16
CA GLN A 72 -15.00 8.33 6.09
C GLN A 72 -15.86 9.36 6.85
N GLN A 73 -15.27 10.09 7.80
CA GLN A 73 -15.98 11.07 8.63
C GLN A 73 -15.96 12.48 8.03
N GLN A 74 -15.28 12.69 6.91
CA GLN A 74 -15.19 14.01 6.28
C GLN A 74 -16.45 14.31 5.44
N ASP A 75 -16.88 15.56 5.45
CA ASP A 75 -17.99 16.05 4.59
C ASP A 75 -17.61 16.12 3.10
N GLY A 76 -16.32 15.95 2.78
CA GLY A 76 -15.76 15.96 1.42
C GLY A 76 -14.26 15.60 1.43
N PRO A 77 -13.61 15.53 0.26
CA PRO A 77 -12.19 15.20 0.19
C PRO A 77 -11.35 16.28 0.90
N PRO A 78 -10.38 15.89 1.75
CA PRO A 78 -9.59 16.83 2.52
C PRO A 78 -8.60 17.64 1.67
N GLU A 79 -8.27 17.12 0.49
CA GLU A 79 -7.37 17.72 -0.49
C GLU A 79 -7.99 17.59 -1.89
N ALA A 80 -7.41 18.28 -2.88
CA ALA A 80 -7.80 18.12 -4.27
C ALA A 80 -7.65 16.65 -4.75
N PRO A 81 -8.35 16.23 -5.81
CA PRO A 81 -8.14 14.92 -6.40
C PRO A 81 -6.67 14.70 -6.80
N GLY A 82 -6.11 13.55 -6.44
CA GLY A 82 -4.69 13.28 -6.60
C GLY A 82 -4.21 12.08 -5.80
N ARG A 83 -2.90 11.81 -5.88
CA ARG A 83 -2.23 10.75 -5.12
C ARG A 83 -1.29 11.37 -4.10
N TYR A 84 -1.39 10.92 -2.86
CA TYR A 84 -0.72 11.55 -1.74
C TYR A 84 -0.09 10.51 -0.82
N ARG A 85 1.09 10.80 -0.30
CA ARG A 85 1.62 10.16 0.90
C ARG A 85 1.06 10.89 2.12
N VAL A 86 0.60 10.14 3.12
CA VAL A 86 -0.11 10.67 4.29
C VAL A 86 0.56 10.16 5.57
N ARG A 87 0.97 11.06 6.47
CA ARG A 87 1.73 10.74 7.70
C ARG A 87 0.96 11.07 8.96
N GLU A 88 1.05 10.29 10.03
CA GLU A 88 0.40 10.67 11.30
C GLU A 88 0.99 11.96 11.92
N PRO A 89 0.19 12.75 12.68
CA PRO A 89 -1.24 12.57 12.97
C PRO A 89 -2.17 13.12 11.87
N TYR A 90 -3.28 12.42 11.60
CA TYR A 90 -4.28 12.81 10.61
C TYR A 90 -4.98 14.13 11.00
N GLY A 91 -4.93 15.14 10.11
CA GLY A 91 -5.32 16.51 10.44
C GLY A 91 -4.62 17.55 9.57
N ASP A 92 -4.32 18.74 10.14
CA ASP A 92 -3.93 20.03 9.50
C ASP A 92 -2.67 20.00 8.58
N SER A 93 -2.74 19.15 7.56
CA SER A 93 -1.96 19.03 6.32
C SER A 93 -0.64 18.24 6.39
N ILE A 94 -0.78 16.92 6.38
CA ILE A 94 0.24 15.86 6.27
C ILE A 94 0.26 15.19 4.87
N TRP A 95 -0.36 15.83 3.87
CA TRP A 95 -0.58 15.31 2.52
C TRP A 95 0.57 15.73 1.59
N GLU A 96 1.50 14.82 1.34
CA GLU A 96 2.62 15.04 0.42
C GLU A 96 2.24 14.50 -0.97
N PRO A 97 2.10 15.34 -2.01
CA PRO A 97 1.70 14.88 -3.34
C PRO A 97 2.76 13.94 -3.92
N LEU A 98 2.30 12.81 -4.46
CA LEU A 98 3.12 11.87 -5.21
C LEU A 98 2.90 12.14 -6.71
N ALA A 99 4.00 12.41 -7.41
CA ALA A 99 4.02 12.60 -8.86
C ALA A 99 3.63 11.32 -9.64
#